data_AF-A0A523PSE6-F1
#
_entry.id   AF-A0A523PSE6-F1
#
_cell.length_a   1.000
_cell.length_b   1.000
_cell.length_c   1.000
_cell.angle_alpha   90.00
_cell.angle_beta   90.00
_cell.angle_gamma   90.00
#
_symmetry.space_group_name_H-M   'P 1'
#
loop_
_entity.id
_entity.type
_entity.pdbx_description
1 polymer ?
#
loop_
_entity_poly.entity_id
_entity_poly.type
_entity_poly.pdbx_seq_one_letter_code
_entity_poly.pdbx_strand_id
1 'polypeptide(L)' 'MTEAQKESTITCPTCRHEKTETMPTDSCLFYYECEGCKTLLRPKAGDCCVFCSYGTVPCPPIQLAQQSGSEPGAGCCTE' A
#
# COMPACT_ATOMS: atom_id res chain seq x y z
N MET A 1 17.07 0.09 14.02
CA MET A 1 16.71 0.86 12.81
C MET A 1 15.63 0.05 12.12
N THR A 2 14.38 0.33 12.45
CA THR A 2 13.23 -0.43 11.92
C THR A 2 12.81 0.27 10.64
N GLU A 3 13.48 -0.07 9.53
CA GLU A 3 13.12 0.48 8.23
C GLU A 3 11.84 -0.23 7.78
N ALA A 4 10.74 0.52 7.66
CA ALA A 4 9.52 -0.01 7.09
C ALA A 4 9.83 -0.49 5.67
N GLN A 5 9.37 -1.70 5.30
CA GLN A 5 9.58 -2.24 3.95
C GLN A 5 8.93 -1.30 2.94
N LYS A 6 9.76 -0.54 2.21
CA LYS A 6 9.29 0.42 1.21
C LYS A 6 8.99 -0.25 -0.12
N GLU A 7 9.49 -1.46 -0.36
CA GLU A 7 9.26 -2.16 -1.63
C GLU A 7 7.88 -2.81 -1.64
N SER A 8 7.09 -2.52 -2.66
CA SER A 8 5.79 -3.14 -2.88
C SER A 8 5.58 -3.43 -4.35
N THR A 9 5.12 -4.63 -4.65
CA THR A 9 4.84 -5.06 -6.01
C THR A 9 3.39 -4.72 -6.33
N ILE A 10 3.18 -3.79 -7.25
CA ILE A 10 1.88 -3.44 -7.80
C ILE A 10 1.57 -4.42 -8.93
N THR A 11 0.46 -5.13 -8.82
CA THR A 11 -0.02 -6.03 -9.87
C THR A 11 -1.18 -5.40 -10.63
N CYS A 12 -1.01 -5.18 -11.93
CA CYS A 12 -2.06 -4.61 -12.78
C CYS A 12 -3.15 -5.66 -13.06
N PRO A 13 -4.44 -5.42 -12.71
CA PRO A 13 -5.53 -6.36 -13.00
C PRO A 13 -5.86 -6.49 -14.50
N THR A 14 -5.46 -5.53 -15.33
CA THR A 14 -5.79 -5.50 -16.76
C THR A 14 -4.86 -6.40 -17.59
N CYS A 15 -3.56 -6.35 -17.33
CA CYS A 15 -2.55 -7.10 -18.09
C CYS A 15 -1.74 -8.11 -17.25
N ARG A 16 -1.98 -8.18 -15.93
CA ARG A 16 -1.19 -8.94 -14.94
C ARG A 16 0.30 -8.57 -14.90
N HIS A 17 0.66 -7.37 -15.34
CA HIS A 17 2.02 -6.89 -15.18
C HIS A 17 2.29 -6.55 -13.72
N GLU A 18 3.43 -7.00 -13.22
CA GLU A 18 3.87 -6.80 -11.84
C GLU A 18 5.05 -5.84 -11.86
N LYS A 19 4.93 -4.76 -11.10
CA LYS A 19 6.02 -3.80 -10.95
C LYS A 19 6.32 -3.58 -9.48
N THR A 20 7.55 -3.87 -9.09
CA THR A 20 8.05 -3.51 -7.77
C THR A 20 8.45 -2.04 -7.76
N GLU A 21 7.76 -1.25 -6.95
CA GLU A 21 8.05 0.17 -6.72
C GLU A 21 8.36 0.39 -5.24
N THR A 22 9.24 1.34 -4.98
CA THR A 22 9.61 1.75 -3.62
C THR A 22 8.65 2.83 -3.14
N MET A 23 7.67 2.44 -2.34
CA MET A 23 6.72 3.30 -1.65
C MET A 23 7.46 4.39 -0.86
N PRO A 24 7.37 5.66 -1.28
CA PRO A 24 7.95 6.73 -0.50
C PRO A 24 7.17 6.85 0.81
N THR A 25 7.90 6.88 1.92
CA THR A 25 7.30 6.95 3.27
C THR A 25 6.54 8.26 3.52
N ASP A 26 6.75 9.24 2.63
CA ASP A 26 6.22 10.60 2.69
C ASP A 26 5.06 10.84 1.70
N SER A 27 4.71 9.88 0.83
CA SER A 27 3.68 10.11 -0.20
C SER A 27 2.97 8.84 -0.67
N CYS A 28 1.64 8.87 -0.67
CA CYS A 28 0.83 7.80 -1.26
C CYS A 28 0.55 8.04 -2.74
N LEU A 29 0.92 7.07 -3.58
CA LEU A 29 0.56 7.08 -5.00
C LEU A 29 -0.94 6.81 -5.15
N PHE A 30 -1.70 7.84 -5.49
CA PHE A 30 -3.12 7.70 -5.79
C PHE A 30 -3.34 7.18 -7.22
N TYR A 31 -2.48 7.56 -8.16
CA TYR A 31 -2.54 7.13 -9.55
C TYR A 31 -1.27 6.38 -9.90
N TYR A 32 -1.40 5.22 -10.56
CA TYR A 32 -0.27 4.46 -11.05
C TYR A 32 -0.49 4.10 -12.51
N GLU A 33 0.44 4.50 -13.37
CA GLU A 33 0.43 4.12 -14.77
C GLU A 33 1.18 2.79 -14.92
N CYS A 34 0.48 1.75 -15.37
CA CYS A 34 1.10 0.46 -15.61
C CYS A 34 2.05 0.54 -16.80
N GLU A 35 3.34 0.20 -16.65
CA GLU A 35 4.28 0.26 -17.77
C GLU A 35 4.00 -0.76 -18.88
N GLY A 36 3.36 -1.87 -18.57
CA GLY A 36 3.02 -2.91 -19.55
C GLY A 36 1.89 -2.51 -20.49
N CYS A 37 0.83 -1.86 -19.97
CA CYS A 37 -0.36 -1.51 -20.76
C CYS A 37 -0.70 -0.01 -20.81
N LYS A 38 0.09 0.82 -20.13
CA LYS A 38 -0.09 2.28 -19.95
C LYS A 38 -1.47 2.67 -19.43
N THR A 39 -2.14 1.76 -18.72
CA THR A 39 -3.42 2.05 -18.10
C THR A 39 -3.22 2.77 -16.78
N LEU A 40 -4.03 3.81 -16.55
CA LEU A 40 -4.06 4.57 -15.31
C LEU A 40 -4.90 3.81 -14.28
N LEU A 41 -4.23 3.14 -13.36
CA LEU A 41 -4.83 2.46 -12.22
C LEU A 41 -5.17 3.47 -11.14
N ARG A 42 -6.39 3.35 -10.59
CA ARG A 42 -6.92 4.17 -9.51
C ARG A 42 -7.26 3.29 -8.32
N PRO A 43 -7.10 3.74 -7.08
CA PRO A 43 -7.39 2.94 -5.90
C PRO A 43 -8.89 2.66 -5.84
N LYS A 44 -9.27 1.57 -5.18
CA LYS A 44 -10.68 1.28 -4.92
C LYS A 44 -11.23 2.27 -3.89
N ALA A 45 -12.54 2.50 -3.92
CA ALA A 45 -13.21 3.31 -2.92
C ALA A 45 -13.04 2.66 -1.53
N GLY A 46 -12.34 3.35 -0.63
CA GLY A 46 -11.97 2.84 0.70
C GLY A 46 -10.48 2.61 0.91
N ASP A 47 -9.68 2.60 -0.17
CA ASP A 47 -8.22 2.51 -0.09
C ASP A 47 -7.56 3.89 -0.24
N CYS A 48 -6.48 4.11 0.51
CA CYS A 48 -5.72 5.36 0.49
C CYS A 48 -4.83 5.51 -0.77
N CYS A 49 -4.32 4.39 -1.30
CA CYS A 49 -3.26 4.38 -2.32
C CYS A 49 -3.39 3.15 -3.22
N VAL A 50 -2.83 3.20 -4.43
CA VAL A 50 -2.81 2.05 -5.37
C VAL A 50 -2.14 0.81 -4.77
N PHE A 51 -1.19 1.01 -3.86
CA PHE A 51 -0.52 -0.07 -3.14
C PHE A 51 -1.45 -0.78 -2.15
N CYS A 52 -2.40 -0.10 -1.50
CA CYS A 52 -3.36 -0.80 -0.64
C CYS A 52 -4.35 -1.64 -1.45
N SER A 53 -4.74 -1.16 -2.65
CA SER A 53 -5.70 -1.90 -3.50
C SER A 53 -5.08 -3.00 -4.36
N TYR A 54 -3.85 -2.80 -4.86
CA TYR A 54 -3.20 -3.65 -5.86
C TYR A 54 -1.76 -4.05 -5.49
N GLY A 55 -1.25 -3.55 -4.37
CA GLY A 55 0.09 -3.91 -3.89
C GLY A 55 0.08 -5.21 -3.11
N THR A 56 1.23 -5.86 -3.07
CA THR A 56 1.45 -7.07 -2.26
C THR A 56 1.64 -6.77 -0.77
N VAL A 57 2.17 -5.60 -0.42
CA VAL A 57 2.45 -5.18 0.96
C VAL A 57 1.63 -3.91 1.27
N PRO A 58 0.93 -3.86 2.43
CA PRO A 58 0.17 -2.69 2.84
C PRO A 58 1.09 -1.50 3.18
N CYS A 59 0.56 -0.28 3.12
CA CYS A 59 1.36 0.94 3.32
C CYS A 59 2.14 0.98 4.65
N PRO A 60 3.33 1.62 4.68
CA PRO A 60 4.18 1.74 5.87
C PRO A 60 3.46 2.15 7.17
N PRO A 61 2.52 3.13 7.21
CA PRO A 61 1.77 3.44 8.44
C PRO A 61 0.96 2.25 8.98
N ILE A 62 0.45 1.37 8.11
CA ILE A 62 -0.28 0.15 8.50
C ILE A 62 0.71 -0.90 9.03
N GLN A 63 1.88 -1.04 8.40
CA GLN A 63 2.93 -1.94 8.88
C GLN A 63 3.47 -1.51 10.25
N LEU A 64 3.69 -0.21 10.45
CA LEU A 64 4.13 0.34 11.74
C LEU A 64 3.07 0.15 12.83
N ALA A 65 1.78 0.32 12.51
CA ALA A 65 0.69 0.04 13.45
C ALA A 65 0.61 -1.45 13.84
N GLN A 66 0.89 -2.37 12.91
CA GLN A 66 0.87 -3.82 13.18
C GLN A 66 2.10 -4.32 13.96
N GLN A 67 3.24 -3.62 13.86
CA GLN A 67 4.48 -3.97 14.57
C GLN A 67 4.43 -3.66 16.07
N SER A 68 3.46 -2.86 16.53
CA SER A 68 3.13 -2.67 17.94
C SER A 68 2.22 -3.81 18.42
N GLY A 69 2.75 -5.04 18.36
CA GLY A 69 2.06 -6.27 18.74
C GLY A 69 2.15 -6.58 20.23
N SER A 70 1.37 -5.84 21.02
CA SER A 70 0.64 -6.30 22.19
C SER A 70 -0.60 -5.37 22.21
N GLU A 71 -1.83 -5.75 21.86
CA GLU A 71 -2.59 -7.00 21.95
C GLU A 71 -3.77 -6.98 20.94
N PRO A 72 -4.37 -8.12 20.59
CA PRO A 72 -5.65 -8.16 19.87
C PRO A 72 -6.81 -7.84 20.83
N GLY A 73 -7.25 -6.58 20.84
CA GLY A 73 -8.55 -6.18 21.38
C GLY A 73 -8.51 -5.25 22.58
N ALA A 74 -8.43 -3.94 22.33
CA ALA A 74 -9.10 -2.91 23.13
C ALA A 74 -9.01 -1.54 22.43
N GLY A 75 -10.17 -0.90 22.23
CA GLY A 75 -10.26 0.56 22.26
C GLY A 75 -9.91 1.32 20.97
N CYS A 76 -10.77 1.19 19.96
CA CYS A 76 -11.06 2.36 19.13
C CYS A 76 -11.86 3.37 19.99
N CYS A 77 -11.50 4.65 19.93
CA CYS A 77 -12.21 5.85 20.43
C CYS A 77 -12.66 5.94 21.91
N THR A 78 -11.96 6.74 22.73
CA THR A 78 -12.60 7.57 23.78
C THR A 78 -11.77 8.83 24.09
N GLU A 79 -12.43 9.98 23.85
CA GLU A 79 -12.23 11.38 24.29
C GLU A 79 -10.86 12.07 24.21
#